data_AF-A0A6P0YJ32-F1
#
_entry.id   AF-A0A6P0YJ32-F1
#
_cell.length_a   1.000
_cell.length_b   1.000
_cell.length_c   1.000
_cell.angle_alpha   90.00
_cell.angle_beta   90.00
_cell.angle_gamma   90.00
#
_symmetry.space_group_name_H-M   'P 1'
#
loop_
_entity.id
_entity.type
_entity.pdbx_description
1 polymer ?
#
loop_
_entity_poly.entity_id
_entity_poly.type
_entity_poly.pdbx_seq_one_letter_code
_entity_poly.pdbx_strand_id
1 'polypeptide(L)'
;MIAKHFDFGYDREQLENSESSYVRVAIQDSTDDWESVDELVNSLNDSGYWNVKVAKPWNSPLEVTRIIAQKGDMQAAQEVQKSLGFGEVFVESTGYLRSDVTIQLGKDWLSIQDESQN
;
A
#
# COMPACT_ATOMS: atom_id res chain seq x y z
N MET A 1 -44.91 -11.50 15.25
CA MET A 1 -43.57 -11.66 15.86
C MET A 1 -42.77 -10.40 15.59
N ILE A 2 -42.12 -9.87 16.61
CA ILE A 2 -41.43 -8.57 16.61
C ILE A 2 -40.01 -8.77 16.07
N ALA A 3 -39.64 -8.07 14.99
CA ALA A 3 -38.24 -7.88 14.63
C ALA A 3 -37.82 -6.50 15.16
N LYS A 4 -36.92 -6.52 16.13
CA LYS A 4 -36.40 -5.33 16.83
C LYS A 4 -35.44 -4.57 15.91
N HIS A 5 -35.60 -3.24 15.92
CA HIS A 5 -34.64 -2.25 15.40
C HIS A 5 -33.25 -2.50 15.98
N PHE A 6 -32.23 -2.41 15.13
CA PHE A 6 -30.86 -2.10 15.55
C PHE A 6 -30.32 -1.04 14.58
N ASP A 7 -30.45 0.21 14.99
CA ASP A 7 -29.81 1.36 14.37
C ASP A 7 -28.49 1.56 15.11
N PHE A 8 -27.39 1.24 14.44
CA PHE A 8 -26.06 1.64 14.89
C PHE A 8 -25.53 2.65 13.88
N GLY A 9 -25.51 3.92 14.27
CA GLY A 9 -24.64 4.91 13.65
C GLY A 9 -23.19 4.56 13.96
N TYR A 10 -22.61 3.68 13.16
CA TYR A 10 -21.16 3.58 13.05
C TYR A 10 -20.73 4.57 11.97
N ASP A 11 -19.90 5.53 12.36
CA ASP A 11 -19.16 6.37 11.43
C ASP A 11 -18.48 5.45 10.40
N ARG A 12 -18.91 5.55 9.15
CA ARG A 12 -18.43 4.73 8.03
C ARG A 12 -16.90 4.75 7.94
N GLU A 13 -16.27 5.84 8.38
CA GLU A 13 -14.83 6.05 8.40
C GLU A 13 -14.07 5.10 9.35
N GLN A 14 -14.67 4.65 10.47
CA GLN A 14 -14.00 3.72 11.39
C GLN A 14 -14.03 2.26 10.91
N LEU A 15 -15.04 1.89 10.11
CA LEU A 15 -15.14 0.57 9.51
C LEU A 15 -14.19 0.41 8.31
N GLU A 16 -14.03 1.46 7.50
CA GLU A 16 -13.04 1.47 6.40
C GLU A 16 -11.60 1.37 6.92
N ASN A 17 -11.27 2.05 8.04
CA ASN A 17 -9.94 1.96 8.66
C ASN A 17 -9.63 0.55 9.21
N SER A 18 -10.67 -0.17 9.64
CA SER A 18 -10.51 -1.55 10.11
C SER A 18 -10.10 -2.51 8.99
N GLU A 19 -10.53 -2.28 7.74
CA GLU A 19 -10.18 -3.11 6.58
C GLU A 19 -8.71 -2.90 6.16
N SER A 20 -8.20 -1.66 6.19
CA SER A 20 -6.80 -1.33 5.88
C SER A 20 -5.80 -2.10 6.73
N SER A 21 -6.11 -2.35 8.01
CA SER A 21 -5.27 -3.12 8.93
C SER A 21 -5.04 -4.58 8.50
N TYR A 22 -5.90 -5.13 7.64
CA TYR A 22 -5.80 -6.50 7.13
C TYR A 22 -5.10 -6.63 5.78
N VAL A 23 -4.93 -5.53 5.04
CA VAL A 23 -4.29 -5.54 3.73
C VAL A 23 -2.83 -5.94 3.88
N ARG A 24 -2.44 -7.10 3.30
CA ARG A 24 -1.04 -7.51 3.26
C ARG A 24 -0.33 -6.74 2.17
N VAL A 25 0.64 -5.93 2.56
CA VAL A 25 1.48 -5.15 1.63
C VAL A 25 2.86 -5.80 1.54
N ALA A 26 3.29 -6.11 0.32
CA ALA A 26 4.68 -6.50 0.06
C ALA A 26 5.40 -5.38 -0.67
N ILE A 27 6.59 -5.02 -0.23
CA ILE A 27 7.45 -4.02 -0.87
C ILE A 27 8.54 -4.77 -1.65
N GLN A 28 8.73 -4.41 -2.91
CA GLN A 28 9.86 -4.83 -3.74
C GLN A 28 10.63 -3.58 -4.12
N ASP A 29 11.83 -3.43 -3.56
CA ASP A 29 12.68 -2.29 -3.88
C ASP A 29 13.29 -2.43 -5.28
N SER A 30 13.28 -1.35 -6.06
CA SER A 30 13.99 -1.23 -7.33
C SER A 30 15.04 -0.12 -7.35
N THR A 31 15.21 0.57 -6.23
CA THR A 31 16.06 1.76 -6.07
C THR A 31 17.45 1.44 -5.51
N ASP A 32 17.61 0.28 -4.85
CA ASP A 32 18.82 -0.12 -4.10
C ASP A 32 19.12 0.82 -2.90
N ASP A 33 18.09 1.50 -2.42
CA ASP A 33 18.15 2.42 -1.27
C ASP A 33 17.33 1.86 -0.09
N TRP A 34 18.03 1.25 0.86
CA TRP A 34 17.42 0.56 2.00
C TRP A 34 16.79 1.53 3.00
N GLU A 35 17.33 2.74 3.15
CA GLU A 35 16.81 3.77 4.06
C GLU A 35 15.43 4.24 3.58
N SER A 36 15.28 4.43 2.27
CA SER A 36 14.01 4.79 1.65
C SER A 36 12.95 3.70 1.77
N VAL A 37 13.35 2.42 1.81
CA VAL A 37 12.44 1.31 2.10
C VAL A 37 11.93 1.38 3.54
N ASP A 38 12.79 1.66 4.52
CA ASP A 38 12.39 1.80 5.92
C ASP A 38 11.44 2.98 6.12
N GLU A 39 11.69 4.11 5.45
CA GLU A 39 10.79 5.27 5.46
C GLU A 39 9.42 4.96 4.85
N LEU A 40 9.38 4.21 3.74
CA LEU A 40 8.13 3.75 3.14
C LEU A 40 7.35 2.83 4.09
N VAL A 41 8.04 1.92 4.79
CA VAL A 41 7.40 1.06 5.80
C VAL A 41 6.77 1.90 6.91
N ASN A 42 7.47 2.93 7.38
CA ASN A 42 6.95 3.84 8.41
C ASN A 42 5.72 4.62 7.90
N SER A 43 5.78 5.15 6.68
CA SER A 43 4.65 5.86 6.05
C SER A 43 3.39 4.98 5.94
N LEU A 44 3.57 3.71 5.57
CA LEU A 44 2.47 2.73 5.52
C LEU A 44 1.91 2.42 6.92
N ASN A 45 2.77 2.25 7.92
CA ASN A 45 2.35 2.00 9.30
C ASN A 45 1.56 3.19 9.87
N ASP A 46 2.05 4.42 9.67
CA ASP A 46 1.39 5.66 10.11
C ASP A 46 0.02 5.84 9.42
N SER A 47 -0.12 5.31 8.22
CA SER A 47 -1.38 5.26 7.46
C SER A 47 -2.32 4.11 7.84
N GLY A 48 -1.94 3.26 8.79
CA GLY A 48 -2.78 2.16 9.28
C GLY A 48 -2.58 0.81 8.56
N TYR A 49 -1.53 0.66 7.74
CA TYR A 49 -1.14 -0.62 7.14
C TYR A 49 -0.01 -1.26 7.94
N TRP A 50 -0.35 -2.22 8.81
CA TRP A 50 0.61 -2.84 9.74
C TRP A 50 1.15 -4.18 9.24
N ASN A 51 0.50 -4.76 8.21
CA ASN A 51 0.89 -6.04 7.63
C ASN A 51 1.82 -5.84 6.43
N VAL A 52 2.93 -5.15 6.68
CA VAL A 52 3.93 -4.78 5.68
C VAL A 52 5.11 -5.74 5.76
N LYS A 53 5.64 -6.12 4.60
CA LYS A 53 6.90 -6.86 4.52
C LYS A 53 7.74 -6.44 3.34
N VAL A 54 9.05 -6.47 3.53
CA VAL A 54 10.02 -6.32 2.44
C VAL A 54 10.24 -7.69 1.80
N ALA A 55 9.92 -7.80 0.52
CA ALA A 55 10.10 -9.01 -0.29
C ALA A 55 11.44 -8.95 -1.06
N LYS A 56 11.69 -9.96 -1.89
CA LYS A 56 12.86 -9.95 -2.77
C LYS A 56 12.83 -8.70 -3.66
N PRO A 57 13.95 -7.95 -3.78
CA PRO A 57 14.05 -6.78 -4.65
C PRO A 57 13.62 -7.05 -6.08
N TRP A 58 13.12 -6.00 -6.74
CA TRP A 58 12.78 -6.00 -8.14
C TRP A 58 14.03 -5.66 -8.97
N ASN A 59 14.40 -6.55 -9.89
CA ASN A 59 15.71 -6.48 -10.55
C ASN A 59 15.83 -5.38 -11.63
N SER A 60 14.76 -4.63 -11.92
CA SER A 60 14.76 -3.59 -12.94
C SER A 60 14.40 -2.27 -12.30
N PRO A 61 15.26 -1.23 -12.38
CA PRO A 61 14.94 0.08 -11.86
C PRO A 61 13.61 0.60 -12.41
N LEU A 62 12.81 1.22 -11.56
CA LEU A 62 11.55 1.86 -11.91
C LEU A 62 11.66 3.37 -11.65
N GLU A 63 11.23 4.17 -12.62
CA GLU A 63 11.13 5.62 -12.43
C GLU A 63 9.91 5.99 -11.61
N VAL A 64 8.81 5.25 -11.77
CA VAL A 64 7.54 5.46 -11.06
C VAL A 64 7.17 4.22 -10.27
N THR A 65 6.75 4.42 -9.03
CA THR A 65 6.31 3.36 -8.12
C THR A 65 5.07 2.68 -8.68
N ARG A 66 5.06 1.34 -8.69
CA ARG A 66 3.93 0.53 -9.15
C ARG A 66 3.21 -0.10 -7.99
N ILE A 67 1.91 0.05 -7.94
CA ILE A 67 1.05 -0.49 -6.89
C ILE A 67 0.18 -1.58 -7.53
N ILE A 68 0.62 -2.81 -7.35
CA ILE A 68 0.09 -3.99 -8.06
C ILE A 68 -0.97 -4.67 -7.20
N ALA A 69 -2.19 -4.71 -7.72
CA ALA A 69 -3.30 -5.50 -7.18
C ALA A 69 -3.06 -6.99 -7.36
N GLN A 70 -3.06 -7.76 -6.26
CA GLN A 70 -3.02 -9.22 -6.33
C GLN A 70 -4.43 -9.79 -6.46
N LYS A 71 -4.56 -10.93 -7.14
CA LYS A 71 -5.84 -11.66 -7.34
C LYS A 71 -6.95 -10.84 -7.99
N GLY A 72 -6.62 -9.72 -8.64
CA GLY A 72 -7.59 -8.81 -9.24
C GLY A 72 -8.26 -7.85 -8.27
N ASP A 73 -7.77 -7.74 -7.01
CA ASP A 73 -8.27 -6.78 -6.03
C ASP A 73 -7.75 -5.36 -6.30
N MET A 74 -8.31 -4.74 -7.33
CA MET A 74 -7.96 -3.37 -7.74
C MET A 74 -8.30 -2.36 -6.65
N GLN A 75 -9.33 -2.62 -5.85
CA GLN A 75 -9.78 -1.71 -4.80
C GLN A 75 -8.72 -1.55 -3.72
N ALA A 76 -8.17 -2.66 -3.21
CA ALA A 76 -7.10 -2.61 -2.22
C ALA A 76 -5.87 -1.85 -2.73
N ALA A 77 -5.48 -2.03 -4.00
CA ALA A 77 -4.36 -1.30 -4.60
C ALA A 77 -4.64 0.20 -4.74
N GLN A 78 -5.88 0.59 -5.09
CA GLN A 78 -6.28 2.01 -5.17
C GLN A 78 -6.33 2.68 -3.80
N GLU A 79 -6.75 1.97 -2.75
CA GLU A 79 -6.77 2.49 -1.39
C GLU A 79 -5.36 2.72 -0.85
N VAL A 80 -4.44 1.77 -1.09
CA VAL A 80 -3.01 1.95 -0.80
C VAL A 80 -2.43 3.13 -1.57
N GLN A 81 -2.71 3.24 -2.87
CA GLN A 81 -2.22 4.36 -3.70
C GLN A 81 -2.71 5.72 -3.21
N LYS A 82 -4.00 5.83 -2.87
CA LYS A 82 -4.56 7.06 -2.32
C LYS A 82 -3.94 7.44 -0.98
N SER A 83 -3.64 6.45 -0.14
CA SER A 83 -3.00 6.67 1.14
C SER A 83 -1.55 7.14 1.01
N LEU A 84 -0.82 6.60 0.05
CA LEU A 84 0.55 7.01 -0.25
C LEU A 84 0.60 8.38 -0.96
N GLY A 85 -0.38 8.67 -1.81
CA GLY A 85 -0.43 9.92 -2.58
C GLY A 85 0.46 9.94 -3.82
N PHE A 86 1.17 8.85 -4.13
CA PHE A 86 2.04 8.71 -5.31
C PHE A 86 1.97 7.31 -5.90
N GLY A 87 2.66 7.12 -7.03
CA GLY A 87 2.67 5.86 -7.77
C GLY A 87 1.41 5.59 -8.59
N GLU A 88 1.50 4.55 -9.41
CA GLU A 88 0.46 4.14 -10.37
C GLU A 88 -0.08 2.74 -10.06
N VAL A 89 -1.39 2.54 -10.21
CA VAL A 89 -2.05 1.26 -9.94
C VAL A 89 -2.03 0.36 -11.16
N PHE A 90 -1.62 -0.89 -10.97
CA PHE A 90 -1.61 -1.94 -12.00
C PHE A 90 -2.39 -3.18 -11.53
N VAL A 91 -3.05 -3.85 -12.47
CA VAL A 91 -3.67 -5.16 -12.22
C VAL A 91 -2.90 -6.22 -12.98
N GLU A 92 -1.95 -6.84 -12.31
CA GLU A 92 -1.03 -7.81 -12.90
C GLU A 92 -0.71 -8.94 -11.92
N SER A 93 -0.25 -10.09 -12.43
CA SER A 93 0.21 -11.23 -11.62
C SER A 93 1.73 -11.27 -11.44
N THR A 94 2.39 -10.11 -11.53
CA THR A 94 3.85 -9.95 -11.53
C THR A 94 4.45 -9.61 -10.16
N GLY A 95 3.59 -9.30 -9.18
CA GLY A 95 4.00 -8.99 -7.80
C GLY A 95 4.18 -10.21 -6.89
N TYR A 96 4.10 -9.98 -5.59
CA TYR A 96 4.33 -10.99 -4.57
C TYR A 96 3.05 -11.80 -4.26
N LEU A 97 3.05 -13.09 -4.59
CA LEU A 97 1.85 -13.95 -4.57
C LEU A 97 1.14 -14.07 -3.20
N ARG A 98 1.84 -13.91 -2.06
CA ARG A 98 1.20 -13.98 -0.72
C ARG A 98 0.89 -12.63 -0.10
N SER A 99 0.78 -11.58 -0.91
CA SER A 99 0.23 -10.30 -0.48
C SER A 99 -1.08 -10.01 -1.20
N ASP A 100 -1.77 -8.98 -0.74
CA ASP A 100 -2.99 -8.46 -1.39
C ASP A 100 -2.61 -7.28 -2.30
N VAL A 101 -1.60 -6.51 -1.89
CA VAL A 101 -0.96 -5.47 -2.70
C VAL A 101 0.55 -5.68 -2.75
N THR A 102 1.17 -5.43 -3.90
CA THR A 102 2.64 -5.32 -4.02
C THR A 102 3.01 -3.91 -4.45
N ILE A 103 3.86 -3.25 -3.68
CA ILE A 103 4.47 -1.98 -4.05
C ILE A 103 5.83 -2.28 -4.64
N GLN A 104 6.03 -2.01 -5.92
CA GLN A 104 7.36 -1.97 -6.53
C GLN A 104 7.85 -0.54 -6.46
N LEU A 105 8.77 -0.28 -5.52
CA LEU A 105 9.22 1.06 -5.18
C LEU A 105 10.09 1.63 -6.30
N GLY A 106 9.73 2.80 -6.81
CA GLY A 106 10.44 3.54 -7.85
C GLY A 106 11.18 4.77 -7.32
N LYS A 107 11.89 5.45 -8.22
CA LYS A 107 12.68 6.66 -7.90
C LYS A 107 11.85 7.92 -7.61
N ASP A 108 10.58 7.91 -7.99
CA ASP A 108 9.61 8.94 -7.61
C ASP A 108 9.53 9.11 -6.09
N TRP A 109 9.69 8.01 -5.33
CA TRP A 109 9.73 8.07 -3.87
C TRP A 109 10.94 8.86 -3.35
N LEU A 110 12.13 8.62 -3.90
CA LEU A 110 13.35 9.34 -3.52
C LEU A 110 13.19 10.86 -3.75
N SER A 111 12.53 11.21 -4.87
CA SER A 111 12.26 12.62 -5.20
C SER A 111 11.31 13.27 -4.19
N ILE A 112 10.29 12.54 -3.73
CA ILE A 112 9.33 13.02 -2.71
C ILE A 112 10.03 13.20 -1.35
N GLN A 113 10.94 12.29 -0.99
CA GLN A 113 11.72 12.39 0.25
C GLN A 113 12.62 13.62 0.22
N ASP A 114 13.34 13.86 -0.87
CA ASP A 114 14.18 15.05 -1.05
C ASP A 114 13.37 16.36 -0.94
N GLU A 115 12.19 16.41 -1.55
CA GLU A 115 11.29 17.58 -1.46
C GLU A 115 10.76 17.82 -0.04
N SER A 116 10.55 16.76 0.74
CA SER A 116 10.01 16.87 2.11
C SER A 116 11.05 17.36 3.13
N GLN A 117 12.35 17.30 2.80
CA GLN A 117 13.46 17.72 3.67
C GLN A 117 13.89 19.17 3.45
N ASN A 118 13.25 19.91 2.53
CA ASN A 118 13.65 21.25 2.09
C ASN A 118 12.58 22.30 2.36
#